data_AF-A0A6M1U9R6-F1
#
_entry.id   AF-A0A6M1U9R6-F1
#
_cell.length_a   1.000
_cell.length_b   1.000
_cell.length_c   1.000
_cell.angle_alpha   90.00
_cell.angle_beta   90.00
_cell.angle_gamma   90.00
#
_symmetry.space_group_name_H-M   'P 1'
#
loop_
_entity.id
_entity.type
_entity.pdbx_description
1 polymer ?
#
loop_
_entity_poly.entity_id
_entity_poly.type
_entity_poly.pdbx_seq_one_letter_code
_entity_poly.pdbx_strand_id
1 'polypeptide(L)'
;MRTYLRAPALLCALAGPLPAQADTDLPDNPLHFFATCAGRMSALMEHQWQVDGPASDITKARRAALLDVLSALTPPGEEVQVMAWRVEAKAAHAALLRQSLHGPNQTRAARRSAMLLQSCEAYLS
;
A
#
# COMPACT_ATOMS: atom_id res chain seq x y z
N MET A 1 20.55 30.53 -62.96
CA MET A 1 20.61 30.98 -61.55
C MET A 1 19.82 30.01 -60.70
N ARG A 2 20.48 29.41 -59.70
CA ARG A 2 19.97 28.41 -58.76
C ARG A 2 19.37 29.11 -57.55
N THR A 3 18.21 28.65 -57.08
CA THR A 3 17.73 28.93 -55.72
C THR A 3 17.03 27.67 -55.18
N TYR A 4 17.82 26.82 -54.50
CA TYR A 4 17.28 25.77 -53.64
C TYR A 4 17.12 26.37 -52.24
N LEU A 5 15.88 26.50 -51.76
CA LEU A 5 15.61 26.82 -50.36
C LEU A 5 16.05 25.64 -49.49
N ARG A 6 17.09 25.85 -48.69
CA ARG A 6 17.53 24.95 -47.63
C ARG A 6 16.69 25.20 -46.38
N ALA A 7 15.93 24.20 -45.95
CA ALA A 7 15.38 24.15 -44.59
C ALA A 7 16.15 23.07 -43.82
N PRO A 8 17.06 23.41 -42.90
CA PRO A 8 17.61 22.43 -41.98
C PRO A 8 16.70 22.29 -40.76
N ALA A 9 16.49 21.02 -40.41
CA ALA A 9 15.69 20.47 -39.33
C ALA A 9 15.91 21.12 -37.95
N LEU A 10 14.80 21.48 -37.32
CA LEU A 10 14.71 21.74 -35.88
C LEU A 10 14.41 20.40 -35.20
N LEU A 11 15.43 19.68 -34.74
CA LEU A 11 15.27 18.35 -34.14
C LEU A 11 16.13 18.19 -32.88
N CYS A 12 15.86 18.97 -31.84
CA CYS A 12 16.49 18.82 -30.52
C CYS A 12 15.58 19.40 -29.42
N ALA A 13 14.56 18.66 -28.94
CA ALA A 13 13.85 19.03 -27.69
C ALA A 13 12.94 17.93 -27.08
N LEU A 14 13.35 16.65 -27.07
CA LEU A 14 12.58 15.60 -26.38
C LEU A 14 13.44 14.74 -25.43
N ALA A 15 14.35 15.37 -24.69
CA ALA A 15 14.98 14.75 -23.52
C ALA A 15 14.30 15.29 -22.25
N GLY A 16 13.07 14.82 -21.99
CA GLY A 16 12.43 15.02 -20.69
C GLY A 16 13.08 14.09 -19.66
N PRO A 17 13.29 14.54 -18.41
CA PRO A 17 13.81 13.67 -17.36
C PRO A 17 12.83 12.51 -17.15
N LEU A 18 13.32 11.27 -17.32
CA LEU A 18 12.60 10.08 -16.92
C LEU A 18 12.34 10.17 -15.42
N PRO A 19 11.12 9.88 -14.93
CA PRO A 19 10.89 9.77 -13.51
C PRO A 19 11.80 8.67 -12.98
N ALA A 20 12.73 9.04 -12.10
CA ALA A 20 13.49 8.07 -11.34
C ALA A 20 12.48 7.24 -10.55
N GLN A 21 12.37 5.95 -10.86
CA GLN A 21 11.63 5.02 -10.02
C GLN A 21 12.37 5.02 -8.69
N ALA A 22 11.73 5.57 -7.65
CA ALA A 22 12.25 5.47 -6.30
C ALA A 22 12.35 3.99 -5.97
N ASP A 23 13.58 3.50 -5.83
CA ASP A 23 13.83 2.17 -5.30
C ASP A 23 13.13 2.12 -3.94
N THR A 24 12.14 1.24 -3.81
CA THR A 24 11.37 1.18 -2.57
C THR A 24 12.24 0.45 -1.57
N ASP A 25 13.05 1.20 -0.82
CA ASP A 25 13.95 0.63 0.18
C ASP A 25 13.16 -0.36 1.04
N LEU A 26 13.67 -1.59 1.10
CA LEU A 26 13.05 -2.66 1.85
C LEU A 26 13.06 -2.27 3.33
N PRO A 27 11.94 -2.39 4.05
CA PRO A 27 11.90 -2.01 5.46
C PRO A 27 12.87 -2.86 6.29
N ASP A 28 13.45 -2.29 7.35
CA ASP A 28 14.46 -2.95 8.21
C ASP A 28 14.03 -4.33 8.73
N ASN A 29 12.72 -4.53 8.95
CA ASN A 29 12.13 -5.83 9.28
C ASN A 29 10.96 -6.13 8.33
N PRO A 30 11.22 -6.76 7.17
CA PRO A 30 10.19 -7.04 6.17
C PRO A 30 9.09 -7.97 6.69
N LEU A 31 9.45 -9.00 7.47
CA LEU A 31 8.49 -9.98 7.97
C LEU A 31 7.45 -9.31 8.89
N HIS A 32 7.91 -8.54 9.88
CA HIS A 32 7.02 -7.81 10.79
C HIS A 32 6.20 -6.73 10.06
N PHE A 33 6.82 -6.04 9.09
CA PHE A 33 6.15 -5.03 8.28
C PHE A 33 4.98 -5.63 7.46
N PHE A 34 5.23 -6.69 6.69
CA PHE A 34 4.20 -7.33 5.90
C PHE A 34 3.12 -7.99 6.78
N ALA A 35 3.48 -8.53 7.95
CA ALA A 35 2.54 -9.06 8.93
C ALA A 35 1.58 -7.96 9.44
N THR A 36 2.15 -6.79 9.76
CA THR A 36 1.39 -5.61 10.16
C THR A 36 0.45 -5.15 9.05
N CYS A 37 0.92 -5.10 7.79
CA CYS A 37 0.11 -4.72 6.65
C CYS A 37 -1.03 -5.70 6.37
N ALA A 38 -0.78 -7.00 6.44
CA ALA A 38 -1.82 -8.03 6.30
C ALA A 38 -2.90 -7.91 7.39
N GLY A 39 -2.51 -7.57 8.62
CA GLY A 39 -3.43 -7.26 9.72
C GLY A 39 -4.30 -6.03 9.43
N ARG A 40 -3.71 -4.92 8.99
CA ARG A 40 -4.44 -3.68 8.63
C ARG A 40 -5.43 -3.91 7.49
N MET A 41 -5.01 -4.59 6.42
CA MET A 41 -5.91 -4.92 5.29
C MET A 41 -7.05 -5.84 5.72
N SER A 42 -6.82 -6.77 6.65
CA SER A 42 -7.89 -7.59 7.22
C SER A 42 -8.93 -6.74 7.96
N ALA A 43 -8.50 -5.74 8.72
CA ALA A 43 -9.41 -4.82 9.42
C ALA A 43 -10.18 -3.91 8.45
N LEU A 44 -9.52 -3.40 7.41
CA LEU A 44 -10.17 -2.58 6.39
C LEU A 44 -11.23 -3.37 5.62
N MET A 45 -10.92 -4.60 5.22
CA MET A 45 -11.85 -5.48 4.48
C MET A 45 -13.14 -5.70 5.28
N GLU A 46 -13.03 -6.02 6.58
CA GLU A 46 -14.17 -6.23 7.47
C GLU A 46 -14.96 -4.94 7.76
N HIS A 47 -14.26 -3.81 7.80
CA HIS A 47 -14.91 -2.50 7.90
C HIS A 47 -15.71 -2.19 6.64
N GLN A 48 -15.14 -2.42 5.46
CA GLN A 48 -15.77 -2.21 4.16
C GLN A 48 -17.02 -3.08 3.98
N TRP A 49 -17.05 -4.32 4.47
CA TRP A 49 -18.29 -5.10 4.46
C TRP A 49 -19.49 -4.40 5.13
N GLN A 50 -19.25 -3.48 6.07
CA GLN A 50 -20.29 -2.73 6.77
C GLN A 50 -20.64 -1.41 6.07
N VAL A 51 -19.69 -0.78 5.38
CA VAL A 51 -19.85 0.60 4.86
C VAL A 51 -19.81 0.71 3.33
N ASP A 52 -19.10 -0.19 2.66
CA ASP A 52 -18.87 -0.22 1.22
C ASP A 52 -18.44 -1.63 0.78
N GLY A 53 -19.43 -2.52 0.63
CA GLY A 53 -19.21 -3.94 0.33
C GLY A 53 -18.33 -4.19 -0.90
N PRO A 54 -18.57 -3.56 -2.06
CA PRO A 54 -17.74 -3.74 -3.25
C PRO A 54 -16.26 -3.38 -3.06
N ALA A 55 -15.93 -2.34 -2.27
CA ALA A 55 -14.53 -1.99 -1.99
C ALA A 55 -13.76 -3.09 -1.26
N SER A 56 -14.47 -3.97 -0.53
CA SER A 56 -13.86 -5.09 0.20
C SER A 56 -13.19 -6.12 -0.70
N ASP A 57 -13.62 -6.27 -1.96
CA ASP A 57 -13.03 -7.23 -2.90
C ASP A 57 -11.63 -6.81 -3.33
N ILE A 58 -11.44 -5.50 -3.56
CA ILE A 58 -10.11 -4.92 -3.86
C ILE A 58 -9.18 -5.12 -2.65
N THR A 59 -9.67 -4.83 -1.44
CA THR A 59 -8.89 -5.02 -0.21
C THR A 59 -8.58 -6.50 0.04
N LYS A 60 -9.51 -7.41 -0.29
CA LYS A 60 -9.31 -8.85 -0.21
C LYS A 60 -8.17 -9.31 -1.11
N ALA A 61 -8.11 -8.81 -2.35
CA ALA A 61 -7.01 -9.11 -3.27
C ALA A 61 -5.66 -8.60 -2.74
N ARG A 62 -5.62 -7.34 -2.26
CA ARG A 62 -4.41 -6.75 -1.63
C ARG A 62 -3.95 -7.54 -0.41
N ARG A 63 -4.89 -7.95 0.45
CA ARG A 63 -4.63 -8.81 1.60
C ARG A 63 -4.04 -10.15 1.18
N ALA A 64 -4.56 -10.77 0.11
CA ALA A 64 -4.06 -12.05 -0.39
C ALA A 64 -2.59 -11.92 -0.84
N ALA A 65 -2.25 -10.89 -1.62
CA ALA A 65 -0.87 -10.64 -2.05
C ALA A 65 0.11 -10.50 -0.85
N LEU A 66 -0.29 -9.79 0.21
CA LEU A 66 0.52 -9.68 1.43
C LEU A 66 0.69 -11.03 2.15
N LEU A 67 -0.32 -11.89 2.13
CA LEU A 67 -0.22 -13.23 2.72
C LEU A 67 0.69 -14.15 1.91
N ASP A 68 0.71 -14.01 0.58
CA ASP A 68 1.62 -14.76 -0.28
C ASP A 68 3.07 -14.37 0.02
N VAL A 69 3.36 -13.08 0.16
CA VAL A 69 4.69 -12.59 0.60
C VAL A 69 5.05 -13.16 1.98
N LEU A 70 4.13 -13.13 2.94
CA LEU A 70 4.38 -13.70 4.27
C LEU A 70 4.65 -15.19 4.23
N SER A 71 3.95 -15.94 3.38
CA SER A 71 4.19 -17.38 3.25
C SER A 71 5.60 -17.69 2.74
N ALA A 72 6.16 -16.82 1.90
CA ALA A 72 7.52 -16.95 1.40
C ALA A 72 8.59 -16.50 2.42
N LEU A 73 8.28 -15.52 3.26
CA LEU A 73 9.22 -14.94 4.22
C LEU A 73 9.22 -15.61 5.59
N THR A 74 8.15 -16.29 5.98
CA THR A 74 7.99 -16.85 7.34
C THR A 74 8.94 -18.05 7.52
N PRO A 75 9.91 -17.97 8.45
CA PRO A 75 10.75 -19.12 8.78
C PRO A 75 9.94 -20.23 9.47
N PRO A 76 10.31 -21.51 9.29
CA PRO A 76 9.69 -22.60 10.03
C PRO A 76 9.77 -22.39 11.54
N GLY A 77 8.65 -22.53 12.24
CA GLY A 77 8.55 -22.35 13.69
C GLY A 77 8.21 -20.92 14.15
N GLU A 78 8.15 -19.94 13.24
CA GLU A 78 7.76 -18.56 13.55
C GLU A 78 6.29 -18.24 13.18
N GLU A 79 5.53 -19.21 12.68
CA GLU A 79 4.18 -18.98 12.14
C GLU A 79 3.22 -18.39 13.19
N VAL A 80 3.34 -18.86 14.44
CA VAL A 80 2.54 -18.35 15.57
C VAL A 80 2.88 -16.89 15.86
N GLN A 81 4.16 -16.52 15.82
CA GLN A 81 4.61 -15.16 16.07
C GLN A 81 4.14 -14.20 14.97
N VAL A 82 4.26 -14.62 13.70
CA VAL A 82 3.77 -13.87 12.54
C VAL A 82 2.25 -13.69 12.59
N MET A 83 1.52 -14.74 12.99
CA MET A 83 0.07 -14.65 13.20
C MET A 83 -0.30 -13.69 14.34
N ALA A 84 0.45 -13.70 15.45
CA ALA A 84 0.23 -12.76 16.56
C ALA A 84 0.36 -11.31 16.10
N TRP A 85 1.42 -10.95 15.37
CA TRP A 85 1.59 -9.60 14.80
C TRP A 85 0.43 -9.18 13.90
N ARG A 86 -0.07 -10.11 13.07
CA ARG A 86 -1.25 -9.85 12.21
C ARG A 86 -2.51 -9.56 13.03
N VAL A 87 -2.75 -10.35 14.07
CA VAL A 87 -3.92 -10.19 14.96
C VAL A 87 -3.86 -8.87 15.71
N GLU A 88 -2.70 -8.52 16.27
CA GLU A 88 -2.48 -7.26 16.97
C GLU A 88 -2.68 -6.05 16.05
N ALA A 89 -2.07 -6.07 14.86
CA ALA A 89 -2.21 -5.01 13.88
C ALA A 89 -3.66 -4.85 13.39
N LYS A 90 -4.38 -5.97 13.19
CA LYS A 90 -5.80 -5.96 12.84
C LYS A 90 -6.63 -5.32 13.94
N ALA A 91 -6.45 -5.72 15.19
CA ALA A 91 -7.20 -5.18 16.33
C ALA A 91 -6.96 -3.66 16.49
N ALA A 92 -5.70 -3.23 16.41
CA ALA A 92 -5.32 -1.82 16.50
C ALA A 92 -5.93 -0.98 15.35
N HIS A 93 -5.86 -1.49 14.12
CA HIS A 93 -6.39 -0.76 12.96
C HIS A 93 -7.93 -0.73 12.97
N ALA A 94 -8.60 -1.80 13.40
CA ALA A 94 -10.05 -1.82 13.57
C ALA A 94 -10.52 -0.77 14.60
N ALA A 95 -9.76 -0.56 15.69
CA ALA A 95 -10.04 0.49 16.66
C ALA A 95 -9.95 1.89 16.03
N LEU A 96 -8.94 2.12 15.18
CA LEU A 96 -8.77 3.38 14.46
C LEU A 96 -9.91 3.62 13.45
N LEU A 97 -10.31 2.59 12.71
CA LEU A 97 -11.43 2.66 11.77
C LEU A 97 -12.75 2.98 12.49
N ARG A 98 -13.02 2.37 13.65
CA ARG A 98 -14.19 2.71 14.47
C ARG A 98 -14.20 4.18 14.92
N GLN A 99 -13.05 4.70 15.36
CA GLN A 99 -12.91 6.11 15.73
C GLN A 99 -13.09 7.07 14.54
N SER A 100 -12.83 6.60 13.32
CA SER A 100 -13.02 7.41 12.12
C SER A 100 -14.50 7.64 11.77
N LEU A 101 -15.39 6.76 12.22
CA LEU A 101 -16.84 6.89 12.04
C LEU A 101 -17.49 7.85 13.05
N HIS A 102 -16.99 7.86 14.30
CA HIS A 102 -17.63 8.59 15.40
C HIS A 102 -16.59 9.15 16.39
N GLY A 103 -16.80 10.39 16.88
CA GLY A 103 -16.05 10.97 17.99
C GLY A 103 -15.24 12.23 17.64
N PRO A 104 -14.66 12.91 18.64
CA PRO A 104 -14.04 14.25 18.49
C PRO A 104 -12.78 14.25 17.60
N ASN A 105 -12.21 13.08 17.33
CA ASN A 105 -10.99 12.91 16.54
C ASN A 105 -11.23 12.21 15.20
N GLN A 106 -12.48 12.14 14.70
CA GLN A 106 -12.83 11.37 13.49
C GLN A 106 -11.92 11.67 12.29
N THR A 107 -11.67 12.95 11.99
CA THR A 107 -10.87 13.37 10.83
C THR A 107 -9.41 12.98 10.99
N ARG A 108 -8.88 13.07 12.22
CA ARG A 108 -7.51 12.64 12.54
C ARG A 108 -7.38 11.13 12.42
N ALA A 109 -8.36 10.38 12.92
CA ALA A 109 -8.40 8.92 12.83
C ALA A 109 -8.50 8.44 11.37
N ALA A 110 -9.38 9.05 10.58
CA ALA A 110 -9.52 8.76 9.15
C ALA A 110 -8.20 9.02 8.40
N ARG A 111 -7.59 10.19 8.60
CA ARG A 111 -6.30 10.53 7.97
C ARG A 111 -5.20 9.55 8.39
N ARG A 112 -5.10 9.24 9.68
CA ARG A 112 -4.10 8.29 10.18
C ARG A 112 -4.31 6.89 9.60
N SER A 113 -5.55 6.44 9.50
CA SER A 113 -5.91 5.15 8.91
C SER A 113 -5.45 5.09 7.45
N ALA A 114 -5.82 6.10 6.66
CA ALA A 114 -5.43 6.19 5.25
C ALA A 114 -3.91 6.20 5.05
N MET A 115 -3.17 6.99 5.84
CA MET A 115 -1.70 7.02 5.75
C MET A 115 -1.06 5.65 6.05
N LEU A 116 -1.57 4.92 7.05
CA LEU A 116 -1.05 3.59 7.43
C LEU A 116 -1.38 2.50 6.42
N LEU A 117 -2.45 2.67 5.64
CA LEU A 117 -2.80 1.78 4.52
C LEU A 117 -1.97 2.13 3.28
N GLN A 118 -1.80 3.41 2.98
CA GLN A 118 -0.97 3.87 1.87
C GLN A 118 0.47 3.37 1.98
N SER A 119 1.05 3.35 3.19
CA SER A 119 2.39 2.77 3.39
C SER A 119 2.46 1.28 3.05
N CYS A 120 1.36 0.55 3.21
CA CYS A 120 1.30 -0.87 2.86
C CYS A 120 1.11 -1.08 1.35
N GLU A 121 0.36 -0.20 0.70
CA GLU A 121 0.08 -0.28 -0.74
C GLU A 121 1.29 0.05 -1.61
N ALA A 122 2.24 0.82 -1.10
CA ALA A 122 3.49 1.16 -1.80
C ALA A 122 4.33 -0.07 -2.22
N TYR A 123 4.08 -1.25 -1.64
CA TYR A 123 4.76 -2.51 -1.94
C TYR A 123 3.88 -3.50 -2.73
N LEU A 124 2.69 -3.07 -3.19
CA LEU A 124 1.74 -3.90 -3.93
C LEU A 124 1.48 -3.39 -5.36
N SER A 125 2.21 -2.35 -5.79
CA SER A 125 2.10 -1.71 -7.10
C SER A 125 3.11 -2.23 -8.11
#